data_AF-A0A7X2TAR4-F1
#
_entry.id   AF-A0A7X2TAR4-F1
#
_cell.length_a   1.000
_cell.length_b   1.000
_cell.length_c   1.000
_cell.angle_alpha   90.00
_cell.angle_beta   90.00
_cell.angle_gamma   90.00
#
_symmetry.space_group_name_H-M   'P 1'
#
loop_
_entity.id
_entity.type
_entity.pdbx_description
1 polymer ?
#
loop_
_entity_poly.entity_id
_entity_poly.type
_entity_poly.pdbx_seq_one_letter_code
_entity_poly.pdbx_strand_id
1 'polypeptide(L)'
;MATISDYDEKIEKKKDEIVRLEARRKALLRKERERERKWKTAFQNTIGEIVVQAVGCGWQELNLELFQAWLEEAIGGSQPPVVLSESTPEDAKKRCDAFRKKPPVGRKAGMGDGASDLQ
;
A
#
# COMPACT_ATOMS: atom_id res chain seq x y z
N MET A 1 16.15 50.57 -23.80
CA MET A 1 16.28 49.33 -24.58
C MET A 1 17.12 48.38 -23.75
N ALA A 2 16.68 47.12 -23.56
CA ALA A 2 17.52 46.13 -22.90
C ALA A 2 18.74 45.85 -23.78
N THR A 3 19.92 45.82 -23.19
CA THR A 3 21.18 45.56 -23.90
C THR A 3 21.40 44.05 -24.04
N ILE A 4 22.23 43.65 -25.00
CA ILE A 4 22.60 42.24 -25.21
C ILE A 4 23.13 41.61 -23.91
N SER A 5 23.92 42.38 -23.13
CA SER A 5 24.41 41.97 -21.82
C SER A 5 23.28 41.66 -20.81
N ASP A 6 22.20 42.45 -20.80
CA ASP A 6 21.05 42.20 -19.93
C ASP A 6 20.30 40.91 -20.30
N TYR A 7 20.36 40.51 -21.58
CA TYR A 7 19.80 39.24 -22.05
C TYR A 7 20.70 38.06 -21.69
N ASP A 8 22.02 38.19 -21.82
CA ASP A 8 22.97 37.15 -21.43
C ASP A 8 22.89 36.83 -19.93
N GLU A 9 22.81 37.86 -19.07
CA GLU A 9 22.60 37.65 -17.63
C GLU A 9 21.28 36.95 -17.30
N LYS A 10 20.21 37.26 -18.04
CA LYS A 10 18.91 36.58 -17.86
C LYS A 10 18.97 35.13 -18.31
N ILE A 11 19.70 34.84 -19.39
CA ILE A 11 19.92 33.49 -19.89
C ILE A 11 20.67 32.66 -18.85
N GLU A 12 21.75 33.18 -18.28
CA GLU A 12 22.51 32.48 -17.23
C GLU A 12 21.66 32.22 -15.98
N LYS A 13 20.93 33.23 -15.49
CA LYS A 13 19.98 33.06 -14.37
C LYS A 13 18.94 31.98 -14.65
N LYS A 14 18.44 31.88 -15.89
CA LYS A 14 17.46 30.86 -16.30
C LYS A 14 18.09 29.47 -16.40
N LYS A 15 19.33 29.34 -16.85
CA LYS A 15 20.07 28.07 -16.84
C LYS A 15 20.26 27.56 -15.41
N ASP A 16 20.66 28.42 -14.49
CA ASP A 16 20.80 28.06 -13.07
C ASP A 16 19.46 27.63 -12.45
N GLU A 17 18.38 28.32 -12.81
CA GLU A 17 17.03 27.96 -12.37
C GLU A 17 16.60 26.58 -12.90
N ILE A 18 16.91 26.25 -14.16
CA ILE A 18 16.63 24.93 -14.75
C ILE A 18 17.41 23.84 -14.00
N VAL A 19 18.71 24.02 -13.79
CA VAL A 19 19.54 23.04 -13.06
C VAL A 19 19.00 22.80 -11.65
N ARG A 20 18.60 23.86 -10.95
CA ARG A 20 17.99 23.75 -9.62
C ARG A 20 16.67 22.99 -9.64
N LEU A 21 15.81 23.23 -10.64
CA LEU A 21 14.53 22.54 -10.78
C LEU A 21 14.71 21.07 -11.13
N GLU A 22 15.67 20.73 -12.00
CA GLU A 22 16.00 19.34 -12.33
C GLU A 22 16.52 18.56 -11.11
N ALA A 23 17.40 19.19 -10.33
CA ALA A 23 17.89 18.61 -9.07
C ALA A 23 16.74 18.36 -8.08
N ARG A 24 15.81 19.33 -7.95
CA ARG A 24 14.61 19.20 -7.11
C ARG A 24 13.70 18.08 -7.60
N ARG A 25 13.46 17.99 -8.91
CA ARG A 25 12.65 16.92 -9.52
C ARG A 25 13.25 15.55 -9.25
N LYS A 26 14.56 15.39 -9.44
CA LYS A 26 15.27 14.13 -9.15
C LYS A 26 15.17 13.73 -7.68
N ALA A 27 15.27 14.70 -6.76
CA ALA A 27 15.10 14.45 -5.34
C ALA A 27 13.67 14.02 -4.98
N LEU A 28 12.65 14.64 -5.58
CA LEU A 28 11.24 14.27 -5.37
C LEU A 28 10.95 12.86 -5.88
N LEU A 29 11.42 12.52 -7.09
CA LEU A 29 11.27 11.17 -7.66
C LEU A 29 11.94 10.09 -6.78
N ARG A 30 13.09 10.39 -6.17
CA ARG A 30 13.73 9.48 -5.22
C ARG A 30 12.86 9.23 -3.99
N LYS A 31 12.31 10.31 -3.40
CA LYS A 31 11.42 10.22 -2.23
C LYS A 31 10.15 9.43 -2.54
N GLU A 32 9.58 9.60 -3.73
CA GLU A 32 8.40 8.86 -4.17
C GLU A 32 8.69 7.36 -4.28
N ARG A 33 9.80 6.97 -4.92
CA ARG A 33 10.23 5.56 -5.01
C ARG A 33 10.53 4.93 -3.66
N GLU A 34 11.09 5.69 -2.72
CA GLU A 34 11.32 5.21 -1.35
C GLU A 34 10.02 5.00 -0.59
N ARG A 35 9.06 5.91 -0.76
CA ARG A 35 7.74 5.80 -0.17
C ARG A 35 6.97 4.60 -0.72
N GLU A 36 6.96 4.43 -2.03
CA GLU A 36 6.33 3.28 -2.70
C GLU A 36 6.92 1.95 -2.19
N ARG A 37 8.25 1.86 -2.07
CA ARG A 37 8.91 0.68 -1.49
C ARG A 37 8.42 0.38 -0.08
N LYS A 38 8.39 1.39 0.80
CA LYS A 38 7.91 1.23 2.18
C LYS A 38 6.45 0.76 2.23
N TRP A 39 5.60 1.34 1.37
CA TRP A 39 4.19 0.98 1.32
C TRP A 39 3.97 -0.42 0.76
N LYS A 40 4.74 -0.82 -0.27
CA LYS A 40 4.72 -2.18 -0.80
C LYS A 40 5.10 -3.21 0.27
N THR A 41 6.16 -2.97 1.03
CA THR A 41 6.55 -3.86 2.13
C THR A 41 5.47 -3.95 3.21
N ALA A 42 4.88 -2.83 3.63
CA ALA A 42 3.80 -2.82 4.62
C ALA A 42 2.56 -3.60 4.12
N PHE A 43 2.23 -3.45 2.84
CA PHE A 43 1.13 -4.18 2.21
C PHE A 43 1.40 -5.69 2.17
N GLN A 44 2.60 -6.10 1.77
CA GLN A 44 3.01 -7.52 1.75
C GLN A 44 2.98 -8.14 3.15
N ASN A 45 3.47 -7.43 4.17
CA ASN A 45 3.41 -7.91 5.56
C ASN A 45 1.96 -8.09 6.02
N THR A 46 1.08 -7.14 5.69
CA THR A 46 -0.35 -7.25 6.04
C THR A 46 -1.00 -8.46 5.37
N ILE A 47 -0.69 -8.74 4.10
CA ILE A 47 -1.16 -9.94 3.42
C ILE A 47 -0.62 -11.21 4.10
N GLY A 48 0.68 -11.25 4.42
CA GLY A 48 1.29 -12.37 5.13
C GLY A 48 0.61 -12.66 6.47
N GLU A 49 0.33 -11.62 7.26
CA GLU A 49 -0.43 -11.75 8.51
C GLU A 49 -1.83 -12.34 8.29
N ILE A 50 -2.57 -11.86 7.27
CA ILE A 50 -3.89 -12.38 6.93
C ILE A 50 -3.81 -13.86 6.56
N VAL A 51 -2.84 -14.26 5.72
CA VAL A 51 -2.67 -15.64 5.28
C VAL A 51 -2.38 -16.56 6.46
N VAL A 52 -1.41 -16.19 7.30
CA VAL A 52 -1.02 -16.98 8.48
C VAL A 52 -2.20 -17.12 9.46
N GLN A 53 -2.95 -16.02 9.70
CA GLN A 53 -4.15 -16.06 10.53
C GLN A 53 -5.26 -16.94 9.94
N ALA A 54 -5.47 -16.90 8.62
CA ALA A 54 -6.51 -17.66 7.94
C ALA A 54 -6.22 -19.17 7.94
N VAL A 55 -4.96 -19.55 7.76
CA VAL A 55 -4.52 -20.96 7.82
C VAL A 55 -4.48 -21.46 9.28
N GLY A 56 -4.29 -20.56 10.24
CA GLY A 56 -4.25 -20.89 11.67
C GLY A 56 -2.95 -21.56 12.10
N CYS A 57 -1.87 -21.39 11.34
CA CYS A 57 -0.54 -21.94 11.64
C CYS A 57 0.45 -20.84 12.05
N GLY A 58 1.63 -21.22 12.52
CA GLY A 58 2.78 -20.30 12.63
C GLY A 58 3.32 -19.91 11.24
N TRP A 59 3.99 -18.77 11.12
CA TRP A 59 4.62 -18.37 9.85
C TRP A 59 5.75 -19.32 9.43
N GLN A 60 6.38 -19.99 10.40
CA GLN A 60 7.43 -21.00 10.19
C GLN A 60 6.88 -22.34 9.70
N GLU A 61 5.60 -22.61 9.95
CA GLU A 61 4.94 -23.88 9.65
C GLU A 61 4.30 -23.88 8.26
N LEU A 62 4.21 -22.71 7.64
CA LEU A 62 3.60 -22.54 6.33
C LEU A 62 4.51 -23.12 5.23
N ASN A 63 4.10 -24.24 4.65
CA ASN A 63 4.74 -24.78 3.45
C ASN A 63 4.35 -23.93 2.23
N LEU A 64 5.30 -23.17 1.71
CA LEU A 64 5.08 -22.23 0.61
C LEU A 64 4.75 -22.92 -0.73
N GLU A 65 5.33 -24.10 -0.99
CA GLU A 65 5.11 -24.83 -2.25
C GLU A 65 3.68 -25.37 -2.32
N LEU A 66 3.23 -26.02 -1.24
CA LEU A 66 1.86 -26.54 -1.15
C LEU A 66 0.82 -25.40 -1.09
N PHE A 67 1.16 -24.30 -0.42
CA PHE A 67 0.30 -23.11 -0.37
C PHE A 67 0.13 -22.48 -1.75
N GLN A 68 1.21 -22.40 -2.55
CA GLN A 68 1.14 -21.90 -3.92
C GLN A 68 0.25 -22.79 -4.79
N ALA A 69 0.46 -24.10 -4.76
CA ALA A 69 -0.35 -25.05 -5.52
C ALA A 69 -1.85 -24.94 -5.14
N TRP A 70 -2.15 -24.82 -3.85
CA TRP A 70 -3.50 -24.59 -3.35
C TRP A 70 -4.12 -23.27 -3.85
N LEU A 71 -3.35 -22.18 -3.88
CA LEU A 71 -3.81 -20.89 -4.42
C LEU A 71 -4.10 -20.97 -5.92
N GLU A 72 -3.22 -21.63 -6.68
CA GLU A 72 -3.39 -21.80 -8.13
C GLU A 72 -4.64 -22.62 -8.45
N GLU A 73 -4.92 -23.68 -7.69
CA GLU A 73 -6.16 -24.45 -7.78
C GLU A 73 -7.39 -23.59 -7.42
N ALA A 74 -7.32 -22.81 -6.34
CA ALA A 74 -8.42 -21.95 -5.89
C ALA A 74 -8.76 -20.83 -6.89
N ILE A 75 -7.77 -20.30 -7.60
CA ILE A 75 -7.92 -19.18 -8.57
C ILE A 75 -8.20 -19.71 -9.99
N GLY A 76 -7.86 -20.96 -10.29
CA GLY A 76 -7.91 -21.56 -11.63
C GLY A 76 -9.29 -21.64 -12.30
N GLY A 77 -10.39 -21.30 -11.62
CA GLY A 77 -11.75 -21.36 -12.17
C GLY A 77 -12.45 -20.01 -12.43
N SER A 78 -12.00 -18.92 -11.81
CA SER A 78 -12.59 -17.58 -11.97
C SER A 78 -11.68 -16.58 -11.27
N GLN A 79 -11.19 -15.57 -11.98
CA GLN A 79 -10.61 -14.40 -11.33
C GLN A 79 -11.76 -13.68 -10.63
N PRO A 80 -11.87 -13.72 -9.28
CA PRO A 80 -12.88 -12.91 -8.61
C PRO A 80 -12.52 -11.43 -8.83
N PRO A 81 -13.44 -10.47 -8.61
CA PRO A 81 -13.20 -9.03 -8.78
C PRO A 81 -12.27 -8.46 -7.68
N VAL A 82 -11.19 -9.16 -7.37
CA VAL A 82 -10.17 -8.83 -6.36
C VAL A 82 -9.12 -7.88 -6.96
N VAL A 83 -8.98 -7.86 -8.30
CA VAL A 83 -8.08 -6.95 -9.01
C VAL A 83 -8.79 -5.64 -9.32
N LEU A 84 -8.24 -4.53 -8.83
CA LEU A 84 -8.70 -3.19 -9.17
C LEU A 84 -7.87 -2.66 -10.35
N SER A 85 -8.50 -2.51 -11.52
CA SER A 85 -7.94 -1.71 -12.61
C SER A 85 -7.88 -0.25 -12.17
N GLU A 86 -6.74 0.43 -12.36
CA GLU A 86 -6.53 1.86 -12.04
C GLU A 86 -6.21 2.24 -10.58
N SER A 87 -5.62 1.35 -9.77
CA SER A 87 -5.13 1.73 -8.44
C SER A 87 -3.73 2.34 -8.46
N THR A 88 -3.55 3.47 -7.76
CA THR A 88 -2.21 4.02 -7.43
C THR A 88 -1.62 3.38 -6.16
N PRO A 89 -0.30 3.51 -5.91
CA PRO A 89 0.32 3.10 -4.64
C PRO A 89 -0.29 3.79 -3.41
N GLU A 90 -0.66 5.06 -3.53
CA GLU A 90 -1.36 5.85 -2.50
C GLU A 90 -2.71 5.23 -2.14
N ASP A 91 -3.49 4.82 -3.15
CA ASP A 91 -4.80 4.22 -2.93
C ASP A 91 -4.67 2.84 -2.27
N ALA A 92 -3.67 2.06 -2.67
CA ALA A 92 -3.34 0.79 -2.01
C ALA A 92 -2.96 1.02 -0.54
N LYS A 93 -2.15 2.04 -0.25
CA LYS A 93 -1.77 2.40 1.13
C LYS A 93 -2.98 2.80 1.98
N LYS A 94 -3.85 3.66 1.47
CA LYS A 94 -5.08 4.09 2.17
C LYS A 94 -5.96 2.89 2.53
N ARG A 95 -6.15 1.95 1.60
CA ARG A 95 -6.93 0.73 1.86
C ARG A 95 -6.25 -0.18 2.88
N CYS A 96 -4.94 -0.36 2.79
CA CYS A 96 -4.16 -1.12 3.76
C CYS A 96 -4.29 -0.52 5.17
N ASP A 97 -4.19 0.79 5.31
CA ASP A 97 -4.34 1.48 6.60
C ASP A 97 -5.77 1.39 7.14
N ALA A 98 -6.76 1.55 6.26
CA ALA A 98 -8.16 1.38 6.64
C ALA A 98 -8.43 -0.06 7.10
N PHE A 99 -7.83 -1.06 6.45
CA PHE A 99 -7.95 -2.46 6.82
C PHE A 99 -7.33 -2.73 8.20
N ARG A 100 -6.10 -2.27 8.45
CA ARG A 100 -5.40 -2.44 9.74
C ARG A 100 -6.07 -1.73 10.90
N LYS A 101 -6.81 -0.65 10.64
CA LYS A 101 -7.59 0.08 11.66
C LYS A 101 -8.91 -0.60 12.02
N LYS A 102 -9.41 -1.53 11.21
CA LYS A 102 -10.62 -2.27 11.57
C LYS A 102 -10.29 -3.13 12.79
N PRO A 103 -11.10 -3.10 13.86
CA PRO A 103 -10.91 -4.03 14.95
C PRO A 103 -10.95 -5.45 14.36
N PRO A 104 -10.10 -6.38 14.84
CA PRO A 104 -10.24 -7.78 14.45
C PRO A 104 -11.70 -8.15 14.69
N VAL A 105 -12.34 -8.78 13.70
CA VAL A 105 -13.70 -9.30 13.85
C VAL A 105 -13.61 -10.40 14.91
N GLY A 106 -13.63 -9.98 16.17
CA GLY A 106 -13.85 -10.82 17.32
C GLY A 106 -15.22 -11.43 17.11
N ARG A 107 -15.24 -12.75 17.05
CA ARG A 107 -16.41 -13.63 17.14
C ARG A 107 -17.47 -12.94 18.01
N LYS A 108 -18.73 -12.92 17.53
CA LYS A 108 -19.89 -12.56 18.36
C LYS A 108 -19.71 -13.18 19.74
N ALA A 109 -19.40 -12.36 20.74
CA ALA A 109 -19.68 -12.72 22.11
C ALA A 109 -21.21 -12.69 22.20
N GLY A 110 -21.82 -13.88 22.09
CA GLY A 110 -23.20 -14.06 22.52
C GLY A 110 -23.26 -13.77 24.02
N MET A 111 -23.54 -12.52 24.37
CA MET A 111 -24.09 -12.19 25.67
C MET A 111 -25.60 -12.29 25.50
N GLY A 112 -26.13 -13.48 25.79
CA GLY A 112 -27.54 -13.62 26.10
C GLY A 112 -27.75 -13.04 27.49
N ASP A 113 -28.38 -11.88 27.58
CA ASP A 113 -29.02 -11.45 28.81
C ASP A 113 -30.52 -11.71 28.67
N GLY A 114 -30.89 -12.93 29.01
CA GLY A 114 -32.25 -13.24 29.44
C GLY A 114 -32.45 -12.67 30.84
N ALA A 115 -32.92 -11.44 30.93
CA ALA A 115 -33.53 -10.94 32.16
C ALA A 115 -35.04 -11.24 32.07
N SER A 116 -35.42 -12.40 32.60
CA SER A 116 -36.80 -12.63 33.04
C SER A 116 -37.00 -11.88 34.36
N ASP A 117 -37.57 -10.69 34.30
CA ASP A 117 -38.17 -10.06 35.47
C ASP A 117 -39.55 -10.69 35.70
N LEU A 118 -39.60 -11.60 36.67
CA LEU A 118 -40.81 -12.10 37.30
C LEU A 118 -40.58 -12.00 38.81
N GLN A 119 -40.99 -10.88 39.39
CA GLN A 119 -41.48 -10.77 40.76
C GLN A 119 -42.26 -9.48 40.95
#